data_AF-A0A940S3N6-F1
#
_entry.id   AF-A0A940S3N6-F1
#
_cell.length_a   1.000
_cell.length_b   1.000
_cell.length_c   1.000
_cell.angle_alpha   90.00
_cell.angle_beta   90.00
_cell.angle_gamma   90.00
#
_symmetry.space_group_name_H-M   'P 1'
#
loop_
_entity.id
_entity.type
_entity.pdbx_description
1 polymer ?
#
loop_
_entity_poly.entity_id
_entity_poly.type
_entity_poly.pdbx_seq_one_letter_code
_entity_poly.pdbx_strand_id
1 'polypeptide(L)' 'MTLVQSVEIPKDILSTAVQICLDSNIDGHRGDITIIHAARALAAWAGRDRIIQADLEKVAPLV' A
#
# COMPACT_ATOMS: atom_id res chain seq x y z
N MET A 1 -8.79 18.80 3.78
CA MET A 1 -7.98 17.77 3.09
C MET A 1 -7.52 16.79 4.16
N THR A 2 -7.79 15.49 4.03
CA THR A 2 -7.34 14.49 5.02
C THR A 2 -5.88 14.10 4.75
N LEU A 3 -5.09 13.88 5.81
CA LEU A 3 -3.65 13.54 5.70
C LEU A 3 -3.40 12.31 4.80
N VAL A 4 -4.34 11.38 4.72
CA VAL A 4 -4.23 10.17 3.88
C VAL A 4 -4.12 10.51 2.39
N GLN A 5 -4.80 11.55 1.91
CA GLN A 5 -4.79 11.89 0.47
C GLN A 5 -3.51 12.63 0.05
N SER A 6 -2.76 13.19 0.99
CA SER A 6 -1.48 13.87 0.72
C SER A 6 -0.27 12.93 0.74
N VAL A 7 -0.43 11.67 1.18
CA VAL A 7 0.67 10.71 1.21
C VAL A 7 1.02 10.27 -0.21
N GLU A 8 2.27 10.48 -0.60
CA GLU A 8 2.85 10.05 -1.85
C GLU A 8 2.88 8.52 -1.95
N ILE A 9 2.55 8.02 -3.13
CA ILE A 9 2.66 6.60 -3.51
C ILE A 9 3.77 6.49 -4.55
N PRO A 10 5.00 6.12 -4.14
CA PRO A 10 6.09 5.89 -5.08
C PRO A 10 5.78 4.79 -6.10
N LYS A 11 6.38 4.88 -7.29
CA LYS A 11 6.12 3.92 -8.38
C LYS A 11 6.62 2.51 -8.06
N ASP A 12 7.74 2.39 -7.36
CA ASP A 12 8.29 1.13 -6.85
C ASP A 12 7.39 0.47 -5.79
N ILE A 13 6.70 1.27 -4.97
CA ILE A 13 5.67 0.78 -4.04
C ILE A 13 4.49 0.17 -4.80
N LEU A 14 4.03 0.79 -5.89
CA LEU A 14 3.00 0.21 -6.76
C LEU A 14 3.45 -1.12 -7.35
N SER A 15 4.68 -1.19 -7.89
CA SER A 15 5.23 -2.43 -8.44
C SER A 15 5.33 -3.53 -7.40
N THR A 16 5.72 -3.19 -6.17
CA THR A 16 5.82 -4.15 -5.06
C THR A 16 4.45 -4.67 -4.64
N ALA A 17 3.43 -3.80 -4.54
CA ALA A 17 2.07 -4.22 -4.20
C ALA A 17 1.48 -5.20 -5.24
N VAL A 18 1.72 -4.94 -6.54
CA VAL A 18 1.33 -5.85 -7.61
C VAL A 18 2.06 -7.19 -7.50
N GLN A 19 3.37 -7.17 -7.24
CA GLN A 19 4.14 -8.41 -7.10
C GLN A 19 3.63 -9.26 -5.93
N ILE A 20 3.32 -8.63 -4.79
CA ILE A 20 2.74 -9.31 -3.62
C ILE A 20 1.43 -10.02 -3.99
N CYS A 21 0.54 -9.36 -4.73
CA CYS A 21 -0.74 -9.94 -5.13
C CYS A 21 -0.58 -11.07 -6.15
N LEU A 22 0.35 -10.93 -7.10
CA LEU A 22 0.70 -11.98 -8.06
C LEU A 22 1.25 -13.22 -7.35
N ASP A 23 2.20 -13.04 -6.43
CA ASP A 23 2.81 -14.13 -5.65
C ASP A 23 1.79 -14.82 -4.74
N SER A 24 0.75 -14.09 -4.32
CA SER A 24 -0.36 -14.60 -3.51
C SER A 24 -1.51 -15.16 -4.34
N ASN A 25 -1.37 -15.21 -5.66
CA ASN A 25 -2.35 -15.75 -6.60
C ASN A 25 -3.73 -15.07 -6.51
N ILE A 26 -3.76 -13.80 -6.09
CA ILE A 26 -4.98 -12.98 -5.96
C ILE A 26 -5.48 -12.64 -7.36
N ASP A 27 -6.78 -12.84 -7.58
CA ASP A 27 -7.42 -12.53 -8.86
C ASP A 27 -7.90 -11.07 -8.93
N GLY A 28 -7.57 -10.41 -10.03
CA GLY A 28 -7.91 -9.03 -10.32
C GLY A 28 -7.21 -7.98 -9.43
N HIS A 29 -7.56 -6.71 -9.67
CA HIS A 29 -6.85 -5.55 -9.09
C HIS A 29 -7.28 -5.14 -7.67
N ARG A 30 -8.24 -5.85 -7.07
CA ARG A 30 -8.79 -5.45 -5.77
C ARG A 30 -7.77 -5.62 -4.65
N GLY A 31 -6.89 -6.63 -4.74
CA GLY A 31 -5.77 -6.82 -3.82
C GLY A 31 -4.81 -5.63 -3.87
N ASP A 32 -4.33 -5.31 -5.08
CA ASP A 32 -3.41 -4.19 -5.33
C ASP A 32 -3.92 -2.88 -4.71
N ILE A 33 -5.17 -2.53 -5.01
CA ILE A 33 -5.80 -1.28 -4.54
C ILE A 33 -5.94 -1.28 -3.01
N THR A 34 -6.34 -2.41 -2.43
CA THR A 34 -6.55 -2.51 -0.98
C THR A 34 -5.23 -2.40 -0.22
N ILE A 35 -4.18 -3.08 -0.68
CA ILE A 35 -2.83 -2.97 -0.11
C ILE A 35 -2.35 -1.52 -0.12
N ILE A 36 -2.48 -0.84 -1.26
CA ILE A 36 -2.04 0.56 -1.41
C ILE A 36 -2.83 1.49 -0.49
N HIS A 37 -4.15 1.32 -0.40
CA HIS A 37 -4.97 2.12 0.49
C HIS A 37 -4.64 1.89 1.96
N ALA A 38 -4.43 0.65 2.37
CA ALA A 38 -4.04 0.31 3.74
C ALA A 38 -2.65 0.87 4.09
N ALA A 39 -1.66 0.71 3.19
CA ALA A 39 -0.32 1.25 3.37
C ALA A 39 -0.32 2.79 3.44
N ARG A 40 -1.12 3.46 2.60
CA ARG A 40 -1.29 4.91 2.61
C ARG A 40 -1.90 5.41 3.92
N ALA A 41 -2.90 4.69 4.45
CA ALA A 41 -3.51 5.00 5.73
C ALA A 41 -2.52 4.82 6.89
N LEU A 42 -1.72 3.74 6.86
CA LEU A 42 -0.70 3.46 7.87
C LEU A 42 0.42 4.51 7.86
N ALA A 43 0.87 4.94 6.68
CA ALA A 43 1.85 6.03 6.53
C ALA A 43 1.32 7.35 7.10
N ALA A 44 0.09 7.73 6.76
CA ALA A 44 -0.55 8.92 7.29
C ALA A 44 -0.74 8.85 8.82
N TRP A 45 -1.17 7.69 9.34
CA TRP A 45 -1.29 7.45 10.78
C TRP A 45 0.04 7.60 11.52
N ALA A 46 1.14 7.17 10.88
CA ALA A 46 2.49 7.33 11.38
C ALA A 46 3.06 8.75 11.19
N GLY A 47 2.26 9.72 10.70
CA GLY A 47 2.70 11.09 10.47
C GLY A 47 3.68 11.26 9.32
N ARG A 48 3.79 10.27 8.42
CA ARG A 48 4.63 10.35 7.22
C ARG A 48 3.83 10.82 6.01
N ASP A 49 4.53 11.41 5.06
CA ASP A 49 4.00 11.92 3.79
C ASP A 49 4.28 10.99 2.60
N ARG A 50 4.92 9.84 2.83
CA ARG A 50 5.26 8.86 1.80
C ARG A 50 5.14 7.42 2.32
N ILE A 51 4.62 6.53 1.49
CA ILE A 51 4.62 5.09 1.76
C ILE A 51 6.05 4.53 1.68
N ILE A 52 6.42 3.68 2.63
CA ILE A 52 7.67 2.92 2.60
C ILE A 52 7.38 1.43 2.49
N GLN A 53 8.38 0.63 2.11
CA GLN A 53 8.24 -0.82 1.97
C GLN A 53 7.69 -1.50 3.24
N ALA A 54 8.11 -1.07 4.43
CA ALA A 54 7.63 -1.61 5.70
C ALA A 54 6.11 -1.41 5.93
N ASP A 55 5.48 -0.46 5.23
CA ASP A 55 4.02 -0.34 5.27
C ASP A 55 3.34 -1.46 4.49
N LEU A 56 3.85 -1.79 3.30
CA LEU A 56 3.35 -2.89 2.49
C LEU A 56 3.47 -4.22 3.23
N GLU A 57 4.63 -4.48 3.83
CA GLU A 57 4.90 -5.71 4.59
C GLU A 57 3.93 -5.88 5.77
N LYS A 58 3.56 -4.77 6.42
CA LYS A 58 2.62 -4.79 7.55
C LYS A 58 1.17 -5.02 7.13
N VAL A 59 0.75 -4.47 6.00
CA VAL A 59 -0.66 -4.53 5.58
C VAL A 59 -0.97 -5.71 4.67
N ALA A 60 0.01 -6.23 3.93
CA ALA A 60 -0.18 -7.32 2.98
C ALA A 60 -0.86 -8.57 3.60
N PRO A 61 -0.53 -9.02 4.82
CA PRO A 61 -1.21 -10.18 5.43
C PRO A 61 -2.68 -9.93 5.84
N LEU A 62 -3.16 -8.70 5.73
CA LEU A 62 -4.52 -8.28 6.13
C LEU A 62 -5.46 -8.08 4.94
N VAL A 63 -4.94 -8.25 3.72
CA VAL A 63 -5.66 -8.07 2.44
C VAL A 63 -5.86 -9.43 1.78
#